data_AF-A0A3D6CL05-F1
#
_entry.id   AF-A0A3D6CL05-F1
#
_cell.length_a   1.000
_cell.length_b   1.000
_cell.length_c   1.000
_cell.angle_alpha   90.00
_cell.angle_beta   90.00
_cell.angle_gamma   90.00
#
_symmetry.space_group_name_H-M   'P 1'
#
loop_
_entity.id
_entity.type
_entity.pdbx_description
1 polymer ?
#
loop_
_entity_poly.entity_id
_entity_poly.type
_entity_poly.pdbx_seq_one_letter_code
_entity_poly.pdbx_strand_id
1 'polypeptide(L)'
;MKNLFLIVFCFISVNFFAQDLEQDWKVDTILNSETTSLPKLVVSQGFSLNDGKFEFSAVGEDSVASGTYLRQQNLIILHHQRPKEALRYFNIVTLDADRLVV
;
A
#
# COMPACT_ATOMS: atom_id res chain seq x y z
N MET A 1 32.65 29.25 14.61
CA MET A 1 31.43 28.52 15.07
C MET A 1 30.15 28.87 14.30
N LYS A 2 30.18 29.76 13.29
CA LYS A 2 28.96 30.16 12.54
C LYS A 2 28.53 29.14 11.48
N ASN A 3 29.47 28.35 10.96
CA ASN A 3 29.22 27.42 9.85
C ASN A 3 28.75 26.03 10.31
N LEU A 4 28.83 25.73 11.61
CA LEU A 4 28.42 24.43 12.17
C LEU A 4 26.90 24.27 12.19
N PHE A 5 26.18 25.35 12.51
CA PHE A 5 24.71 25.38 12.48
C PHE A 5 24.14 25.08 11.09
N LEU A 6 24.82 25.55 10.04
CA LEU A 6 24.43 25.34 8.65
C LEU A 6 24.55 23.88 8.23
N ILE A 7 25.60 23.20 8.68
CA ILE A 7 25.82 21.77 8.40
C ILE A 7 24.74 20.92 9.08
N VAL A 8 24.42 21.20 10.34
CA VAL A 8 23.36 20.48 11.07
C VAL A 8 21.99 20.70 10.44
N PHE A 9 21.69 21.91 9.96
CA PHE A 9 20.43 22.21 9.27
C PHE A 9 20.29 21.47 7.91
N CYS A 10 21.39 21.29 7.18
CA CYS A 10 21.40 20.51 5.93
C CYS A 10 21.14 19.02 6.15
N PHE A 11 21.52 18.44 7.29
CA PHE A 11 21.27 17.01 7.58
C PHE A 11 19.84 16.73 8.05
N ILE A 12 19.12 17.72 8.61
CA ILE A 12 17.73 17.53 9.06
C ILE A 12 16.75 17.59 7.88
N SER A 13 17.08 18.35 6.84
CA SER A 13 16.23 18.57 5.66
C SER A 13 16.18 17.39 4.67
N VAL A 14 16.99 16.35 4.88
CA VAL A 14 17.00 15.14 4.01
C VAL A 14 15.98 14.09 4.43
N ASN A 15 15.19 14.33 5.48
CA ASN A 15 14.00 13.53 5.77
C ASN A 15 12.92 13.90 4.76
N PHE A 16 13.12 13.46 3.51
CA PHE A 16 12.09 13.46 2.50
C PHE A 16 10.88 12.73 3.06
N PHE A 17 9.75 13.43 3.12
CA PHE A 17 8.43 12.85 3.27
C PHE A 17 8.18 11.94 2.06
N ALA A 18 8.74 10.73 2.08
CA ALA A 18 8.20 9.66 1.25
C ALA A 18 6.76 9.46 1.76
N GLN A 19 5.78 9.73 0.90
CA GLN A 19 4.41 9.32 1.19
C GLN A 19 4.46 7.83 1.50
N ASP A 20 4.05 7.49 2.71
CA ASP A 20 4.23 6.15 3.20
C ASP A 20 3.11 5.27 2.65
N LEU A 21 3.50 4.28 1.84
CA LEU A 21 2.58 3.24 1.41
C LEU A 21 2.33 2.25 2.56
N GLU A 22 3.28 2.14 3.48
CA GLU A 22 3.29 1.21 4.60
C GLU A 22 2.34 1.71 5.70
N GLN A 23 1.12 1.15 5.69
CA GLN A 23 0.12 1.37 6.73
C GLN A 23 -1.02 0.36 6.61
N ASP A 24 -1.96 0.44 7.54
CA ASP A 24 -3.21 -0.30 7.49
C ASP A 24 -4.27 0.48 6.71
N TRP A 25 -4.60 -0.02 5.53
CA TRP A 25 -5.61 0.53 4.64
C TRP A 25 -6.98 -0.13 4.87
N LYS A 26 -8.04 0.67 4.78
CA LYS A 26 -9.41 0.16 4.67
C LYS A 26 -9.82 0.17 3.21
N VAL A 27 -10.30 -0.97 2.71
CA VAL A 27 -10.80 -1.07 1.35
C VAL A 27 -12.17 -0.40 1.27
N ASP A 28 -12.24 0.71 0.55
CA ASP A 28 -13.48 1.46 0.35
C ASP A 28 -14.31 0.87 -0.81
N THR A 29 -13.71 0.68 -1.98
CA THR A 29 -14.40 0.20 -3.19
C THR A 29 -13.51 -0.74 -4.00
N ILE A 30 -14.10 -1.81 -4.56
CA ILE A 30 -13.47 -2.67 -5.57
C ILE A 30 -14.25 -2.53 -6.89
N LEU A 31 -13.56 -2.09 -7.94
CA LEU A 31 -14.12 -1.96 -9.28
C LEU A 31 -13.76 -3.19 -10.12
N ASN A 32 -14.76 -3.80 -10.76
CA ASN A 32 -14.54 -4.87 -11.73
C ASN A 32 -14.64 -4.29 -13.14
N SER A 33 -13.53 -4.32 -13.89
CA SER A 33 -13.45 -3.77 -15.25
C SER A 33 -14.24 -4.56 -16.29
N GLU A 34 -14.69 -5.79 -15.98
CA GLU A 34 -15.27 -6.71 -16.98
C GLU A 34 -16.80 -6.83 -16.95
N THR A 35 -17.48 -6.16 -16.01
CA THR A 35 -18.94 -6.32 -15.90
C THR A 35 -19.64 -4.99 -15.75
N THR A 36 -20.72 -4.81 -16.50
CA THR A 36 -21.77 -3.80 -16.34
C THR A 36 -22.53 -3.95 -15.01
N SER A 37 -21.85 -4.42 -13.95
CA SER A 37 -22.42 -4.61 -12.62
C SER A 37 -21.97 -3.48 -11.71
N LEU A 38 -22.88 -3.06 -10.83
CA LEU A 38 -22.65 -1.99 -9.86
C LEU A 38 -21.39 -2.28 -9.04
N PRO A 39 -20.62 -1.25 -8.64
CA PRO A 39 -19.48 -1.42 -7.75
C PRO A 39 -19.94 -2.24 -6.54
N LYS A 40 -19.32 -3.41 -6.34
CA LYS A 40 -19.64 -4.25 -5.21
C LYS A 40 -19.02 -3.58 -3.99
N LEU A 41 -19.86 -2.99 -3.14
CA LEU A 41 -19.45 -2.54 -1.82
C LEU A 41 -19.08 -3.80 -1.03
N VAL A 42 -17.81 -4.13 -0.97
CA VAL A 42 -17.36 -5.32 -0.22
C VAL A 42 -17.20 -4.90 1.23
N VAL A 43 -17.91 -5.61 2.11
CA VAL A 43 -17.93 -5.36 3.55
C VAL A 43 -16.48 -5.32 4.08
N SER A 44 -16.10 -4.19 4.69
CA SER A 44 -14.90 -3.92 5.50
C SER A 44 -13.75 -4.92 5.31
N GLN A 45 -13.05 -4.82 4.19
CA GLN A 45 -11.80 -5.55 3.98
C GLN A 45 -10.63 -4.69 4.47
N GLY A 46 -9.72 -5.30 5.22
CA GLY A 46 -8.48 -4.66 5.65
C GLY A 46 -7.35 -5.01 4.69
N PHE A 47 -6.48 -4.06 4.40
CA PHE A 47 -5.27 -4.29 3.63
C PHE A 47 -4.08 -3.69 4.39
N SER A 48 -3.27 -4.55 4.99
CA SER A 48 -2.11 -4.14 5.78
C SER A 48 -0.85 -4.25 4.92
N LEU A 49 -0.02 -3.21 4.96
CA LEU A 49 1.33 -3.19 4.41
C LEU A 49 2.29 -2.83 5.54
N ASN A 50 3.21 -3.74 5.86
CA ASN A 50 4.16 -3.55 6.94
C ASN A 50 5.43 -4.38 6.69
N ASP A 51 6.60 -3.75 6.77
CA ASP A 51 7.92 -4.39 6.67
C ASP A 51 8.05 -5.34 5.46
N GLY A 52 7.61 -4.86 4.29
CA GLY A 52 7.65 -5.64 3.04
C GLY A 52 6.68 -6.83 2.98
N LYS A 53 5.74 -6.96 3.93
CA LYS A 53 4.68 -7.97 3.93
C LYS A 53 3.31 -7.34 3.74
N PHE A 54 2.45 -8.04 3.02
CA PHE A 54 1.06 -7.63 2.88
C PHE A 54 0.12 -8.69 3.45
N GLU A 55 -0.99 -8.21 3.99
CA GLU A 55 -2.12 -9.04 4.38
C GLU A 55 -3.43 -8.42 3.92
N PHE A 56 -4.32 -9.26 3.43
CA PHE A 56 -5.66 -8.90 3.00
C PHE A 56 -6.67 -9.70 3.81
N SER A 57 -7.50 -9.01 4.60
CA SER A 57 -8.52 -9.61 5.44
C SER A 57 -9.92 -9.38 4.87
N ALA A 58 -10.80 -10.36 5.07
CA ALA A 58 -12.23 -10.21 4.83
C ALA A 58 -12.98 -10.32 6.15
N VAL A 59 -14.18 -9.73 6.22
CA VAL A 59 -15.00 -9.81 7.43
C VAL A 59 -15.27 -11.26 7.80
N GLY A 60 -14.80 -11.66 8.98
CA GLY A 60 -15.04 -12.99 9.54
C GLY A 60 -13.98 -14.04 9.21
N GLU A 61 -12.91 -13.70 8.48
CA GLU A 61 -11.76 -14.60 8.23
C GLU A 61 -10.41 -13.94 8.55
N ASP A 62 -9.56 -14.69 9.25
CA ASP A 62 -8.17 -14.32 9.50
C ASP A 62 -7.35 -14.46 8.20
N SER A 63 -7.13 -13.35 7.50
CA SER A 63 -6.21 -13.19 6.37
C SER A 63 -6.48 -14.10 5.15
N VAL A 64 -7.37 -13.64 4.27
CA VAL A 64 -7.76 -14.32 3.01
C VAL A 64 -6.59 -14.42 2.03
N ALA A 65 -5.69 -13.44 2.02
CA ALA A 65 -4.49 -13.47 1.20
C ALA A 65 -3.32 -12.79 1.90
N SER A 66 -2.12 -13.31 1.71
CA SER A 66 -0.91 -12.73 2.30
C SER A 66 0.32 -13.05 1.47
N GLY A 67 1.39 -12.32 1.74
CA GLY A 67 2.70 -12.57 1.16
C GLY A 67 3.64 -11.39 1.34
N THR A 68 4.51 -11.17 0.37
CA THR A 68 5.46 -10.05 0.38
C THR A 68 5.07 -9.01 -0.67
N TYR A 69 5.40 -7.75 -0.43
CA TYR A 69 5.24 -6.69 -1.41
C TYR A 69 6.55 -5.94 -1.63
N LEU A 70 6.64 -5.32 -2.80
CA LEU A 70 7.67 -4.35 -3.14
C LEU A 70 7.03 -3.19 -3.87
N ARG A 71 7.45 -1.97 -3.52
CA ARG A 71 7.11 -0.77 -4.28
C ARG A 71 8.32 -0.31 -5.09
N GLN A 72 8.10 -0.03 -6.37
CA GLN A 72 9.06 0.63 -7.26
C GLN A 72 8.37 1.79 -7.97
N GLN A 73 8.68 3.02 -7.60
CA GLN A 73 8.02 4.22 -8.13
C GLN A 73 6.48 4.13 -8.01
N ASN A 74 5.78 4.01 -9.14
CA ASN A 74 4.32 3.90 -9.22
C ASN A 74 3.85 2.46 -9.45
N LEU A 75 4.67 1.46 -9.15
CA LEU A 75 4.32 0.05 -9.27
C LEU A 75 4.38 -0.61 -7.89
N ILE A 76 3.31 -1.29 -7.51
CA ILE A 76 3.26 -2.24 -6.40
C ILE A 76 3.27 -3.65 -6.99
N ILE A 77 4.17 -4.47 -6.47
CA ILE A 77 4.29 -5.88 -6.82
C ILE A 77 3.91 -6.68 -5.58
N LEU A 78 2.82 -7.45 -5.67
CA LEU A 78 2.42 -8.39 -4.62
C LEU A 78 2.85 -9.80 -5.02
N HIS A 79 3.68 -10.41 -4.19
CA HIS A 79 4.00 -11.82 -4.26
C HIS A 79 3.13 -12.57 -3.26
N HIS A 80 2.01 -13.11 -3.74
CA HIS A 80 1.11 -13.92 -2.94
C HIS A 80 1.77 -15.23 -2.56
N GLN A 81 1.69 -15.57 -1.27
CA GLN A 81 2.05 -16.88 -0.73
C GLN A 81 0.78 -17.65 -0.32
N ARG A 82 -0.24 -16.93 0.19
CA ARG A 82 -1.59 -17.47 0.47
C ARG A 82 -2.66 -16.75 -0.36
N PRO A 83 -3.71 -17.44 -0.80
CA PRO A 83 -3.97 -18.89 -0.65
C PRO A 83 -3.22 -19.76 -1.68
N LYS A 84 -2.65 -19.14 -2.71
CA LYS A 84 -1.84 -19.80 -3.74
C LYS A 84 -0.78 -18.82 -4.23
N GLU A 85 0.37 -19.35 -4.63
CA GLU A 85 1.45 -18.55 -5.22
C GLU A 85 1.00 -17.84 -6.49
N ALA A 86 1.18 -16.52 -6.51
CA ALA A 86 0.89 -15.66 -7.65
C ALA A 86 1.66 -14.34 -7.54
N LEU A 87 2.00 -13.75 -8.68
CA LEU A 87 2.49 -12.38 -8.75
C LEU A 87 1.38 -11.47 -9.30
N ARG A 88 1.13 -10.37 -8.62
CA ARG A 88 0.20 -9.32 -9.06
C ARG A 88 0.90 -7.98 -9.12
N TYR A 89 0.53 -7.21 -10.12
CA TYR A 89 1.13 -5.92 -10.45
C TYR A 89 0.04 -4.86 -10.45
N PHE A 90 0.28 -3.77 -9.74
CA PHE A 90 -0.68 -2.71 -9.51
C PHE A 90 -0.02 -1.36 -9.75
N ASN A 91 -0.57 -0.57 -10.66
CA ASN A 91 -0.05 0.77 -10.94
C ASN A 91 -0.70 1.75 -9.97
N ILE A 92 0.10 2.46 -9.18
CA ILE A 92 -0.37 3.53 -8.31
C ILE A 92 -0.86 4.69 -9.20
N VAL A 93 -2.17 4.92 -9.18
CA VAL A 93 -2.83 6.07 -9.82
C VAL A 93 -2.82 7.27 -8.89
N THR A 94 -3.00 7.05 -7.59
CA THR A 94 -2.97 8.09 -6.56
C THR A 94 -2.45 7.50 -5.26
N LEU A 95 -1.52 8.22 -4.61
CA LEU A 95 -1.06 7.92 -3.26
C LEU A 95 -0.95 9.26 -2.50
N ASP A 96 -1.60 9.33 -1.36
CA ASP A 96 -1.44 10.38 -0.35
C ASP A 96 -1.58 9.74 1.05
N ALA A 97 -1.68 10.54 2.10
CA ALA A 97 -1.63 10.04 3.48
C ALA A 97 -2.83 9.13 3.84
N ASP A 98 -3.99 9.36 3.23
CA ASP A 98 -5.24 8.68 3.56
C ASP A 98 -5.88 7.95 2.37
N ARG A 99 -5.31 8.06 1.17
CA ARG A 99 -5.85 7.48 -0.05
C ARG A 99 -4.80 6.79 -0.92
N LEU A 100 -5.13 5.55 -1.28
CA LEU A 100 -4.41 4.74 -2.27
C LEU A 100 -5.39 4.29 -3.36
N VAL A 101 -5.04 4.56 -4.62
CA VAL A 101 -5.76 4.06 -5.80
C VAL A 101 -4.78 3.32 -6.69
N VAL A 102 -5.09 2.06 -7.00
CA VAL A 102 -4.27 1.15 -7.81
C VAL A 102 -5.05 0.48 -8.94
#